data_AF-A0AAN0LYD7-F1
#
_entry.id   AF-A0AAN0LYD7-F1
#
_cell.length_a   1.000
_cell.length_b   1.000
_cell.length_c   1.000
_cell.angle_alpha   90.00
_cell.angle_beta   90.00
_cell.angle_gamma   90.00
#
_symmetry.space_group_name_H-M   'P 1'
#
loop_
_entity.id
_entity.type
_entity.pdbx_description
1 polymer ?
#
loop_
_entity_poly.entity_id
_entity_poly.type
_entity_poly.pdbx_seq_one_letter_code
_entity_poly.pdbx_strand_id
1 'polypeptide(L)'
;MNSLITEDVEIIDTGKEDFKMADLEESWLADDVTLMLDYDKKDVLQGITIYNANAVTFAYPTLPEMILDSVFHGLLGREKQLFAVSSKALYRFALEHDIAIQAGIEDILLLAFIINPSVTTFEKLKDEYNAWYLNYEGLEQTFAIIKRMHTLYSELKEKAMKDELIAIYDDIELPLVMVLAECEFLGINVDRSILDDVAEKTKSKIDRLTQLIYDEAGEEFNINSPKQLSEVLV
;
A
#
# COMPACT_ATOMS: atom_id res chain seq x y z
N MET A 1 21.96 -20.54 22.53
CA MET A 1 22.78 -20.15 21.38
C MET A 1 22.08 -20.71 20.15
N ASN A 2 21.00 -20.04 19.70
CA ASN A 2 20.30 -20.39 18.47
C ASN A 2 20.60 -19.26 17.49
N SER A 3 21.47 -19.52 16.51
CA SER A 3 21.70 -18.60 15.41
C SER A 3 20.48 -18.60 14.51
N LEU A 4 19.90 -17.42 14.37
CA LEU A 4 18.98 -17.09 13.29
C LEU A 4 19.72 -17.33 11.96
N ILE A 5 19.11 -18.13 11.10
CA ILE A 5 19.48 -18.24 9.69
C ILE A 5 19.04 -16.93 9.07
N THR A 6 19.99 -16.02 8.83
CA THR A 6 19.83 -14.94 7.86
C THR A 6 19.95 -15.60 6.49
N GLU A 7 18.82 -15.81 5.81
CA GLU A 7 18.88 -16.07 4.37
C GLU A 7 19.38 -14.77 3.72
N ASP A 8 20.59 -14.86 3.16
CA ASP A 8 21.23 -13.77 2.44
C ASP A 8 20.34 -13.41 1.24
N VAL A 9 19.72 -12.23 1.30
CA VAL A 9 19.05 -11.62 0.16
C VAL A 9 20.12 -11.43 -0.93
N GLU A 10 20.06 -12.20 -2.00
CA GLU A 10 20.98 -12.07 -3.14
C GLU A 10 20.80 -10.68 -3.76
N ILE A 11 21.68 -9.74 -3.43
CA ILE A 11 21.65 -8.39 -3.99
C ILE A 11 21.90 -8.50 -5.49
N ILE A 12 20.90 -8.16 -6.31
CA ILE A 12 21.07 -8.02 -7.76
C ILE A 12 21.95 -6.79 -7.99
N ASP A 13 23.26 -6.98 -8.09
CA ASP A 13 24.23 -5.94 -8.48
C ASP A 13 24.08 -5.66 -9.97
N THR A 14 23.02 -4.95 -10.32
CA THR A 14 22.93 -4.21 -11.59
C THR A 14 23.78 -2.96 -11.40
N GLY A 15 24.91 -2.87 -12.11
CA GLY A 15 25.74 -1.67 -12.11
C GLY A 15 24.88 -0.43 -12.33
N LYS A 16 25.19 0.67 -11.61
CA LYS A 16 24.36 1.88 -11.54
C LYS A 16 23.93 2.34 -12.94
N GLU A 17 22.65 2.21 -13.24
CA GLU A 17 22.04 2.69 -14.48
C GLU A 17 21.93 4.22 -14.46
N ASP A 18 22.02 4.84 -15.63
CA ASP A 18 21.79 6.27 -15.80
C ASP A 18 20.30 6.50 -16.09
N PHE A 19 19.57 7.07 -15.13
CA PHE A 19 18.13 7.31 -15.26
C PHE A 19 17.84 8.63 -15.96
N LYS A 20 17.03 8.58 -17.01
CA LYS A 20 16.62 9.76 -17.77
C LYS A 20 15.34 10.34 -17.20
N MET A 21 15.46 11.45 -16.47
CA MET A 21 14.31 12.26 -16.12
C MET A 21 13.85 13.10 -17.30
N ALA A 22 12.55 13.25 -17.45
CA ALA A 22 11.91 14.13 -18.42
C ALA A 22 10.67 14.78 -17.80
N ASP A 23 10.31 15.93 -18.34
CA ASP A 23 9.04 16.57 -18.01
C ASP A 23 7.89 15.70 -18.53
N LEU A 24 6.74 15.79 -17.85
CA LEU A 24 5.55 15.06 -18.25
C LEU A 24 4.95 15.73 -19.51
N GLU A 25 4.95 15.02 -20.63
CA GLU A 25 4.53 15.55 -21.94
C GLU A 25 3.34 14.78 -22.50
N GLU A 26 2.56 15.41 -23.40
CA GLU A 26 1.40 14.79 -24.06
C GLU A 26 1.73 13.47 -24.78
N SER A 27 2.97 13.29 -25.24
CA SER A 27 3.46 12.06 -25.86
C SER A 27 3.26 10.82 -24.96
N TRP A 28 3.31 11.00 -23.63
CA TRP A 28 3.17 9.92 -22.65
C TRP A 28 1.75 9.34 -22.60
N LEU A 29 0.76 10.10 -23.08
CA LEU A 29 -0.64 9.65 -23.11
C LEU A 29 -0.82 8.41 -23.98
N ALA A 30 0.04 8.21 -25.00
CA ALA A 30 0.01 7.05 -25.87
C ALA A 30 0.86 5.86 -25.35
N ASP A 31 1.70 6.08 -24.34
CA ASP A 31 2.72 5.12 -23.89
C ASP A 31 2.24 4.22 -22.73
N ASP A 32 2.94 3.11 -22.53
CA ASP A 32 2.79 2.22 -21.39
C ASP A 32 3.45 2.87 -20.18
N VAL A 33 2.61 3.21 -19.20
CA VAL A 33 3.00 4.02 -18.05
C VAL A 33 2.70 3.27 -16.76
N THR A 34 3.71 3.20 -15.88
CA THR A 34 3.57 2.70 -14.51
C THR A 34 3.63 3.86 -13.52
N LEU A 35 2.74 3.84 -12.54
CA LEU A 35 2.57 4.84 -11.51
C LEU A 35 2.89 4.27 -10.12
N MET A 36 3.63 5.04 -9.32
CA MET A 36 3.93 4.70 -7.94
C MET A 36 3.88 5.96 -7.08
N LEU A 37 2.89 6.04 -6.19
CA LEU A 37 2.77 7.15 -5.24
C LEU A 37 3.92 7.10 -4.23
N ASP A 38 4.43 8.29 -3.89
CA ASP A 38 5.56 8.47 -3.00
C ASP A 38 5.12 9.15 -1.70
N TYR A 39 5.41 8.52 -0.57
CA TYR A 39 5.02 8.96 0.77
C TYR A 39 6.26 9.20 1.62
N ASP A 40 6.21 10.23 2.46
CA ASP A 40 7.27 10.45 3.44
C ASP A 40 7.18 9.46 4.61
N LYS A 41 8.12 9.55 5.56
CA LYS A 41 8.18 8.68 6.75
C LYS A 41 7.00 8.83 7.72
N LYS A 42 6.08 9.77 7.46
CA LYS A 42 4.88 10.04 8.27
C LYS A 42 3.61 9.70 7.50
N ASP A 43 3.73 8.92 6.41
CA ASP A 43 2.64 8.56 5.50
C ASP A 43 1.96 9.77 4.83
N VAL A 44 2.71 10.87 4.63
CA VAL A 44 2.21 12.05 3.90
C VAL A 44 2.61 11.93 2.43
N LEU A 45 1.62 11.96 1.54
CA LEU A 45 1.84 11.92 0.09
C LEU A 45 2.66 13.13 -0.38
N GLN A 46 3.82 12.87 -0.99
CA GLN A 46 4.73 13.91 -1.50
C GLN A 46 4.57 14.14 -3.01
N GLY A 47 4.28 13.07 -3.76
CA GLY A 47 4.21 13.10 -5.21
C GLY A 47 3.98 11.72 -5.80
N ILE A 48 4.25 11.59 -7.10
CA ILE A 48 4.14 10.33 -7.82
C ILE A 48 5.34 10.13 -8.72
N THR A 49 5.89 8.92 -8.72
CA THR A 49 6.88 8.51 -9.72
C THR A 49 6.14 7.89 -10.89
N ILE A 50 6.47 8.35 -12.09
CA ILE A 50 5.91 7.89 -13.36
C ILE A 50 7.03 7.30 -14.19
N TYR A 51 6.87 6.06 -14.62
CA TYR A 51 7.79 5.39 -15.53
C TYR A 51 7.13 5.17 -16.89
N ASN A 52 7.75 5.70 -17.94
CA ASN A 52 7.38 5.45 -19.33
C ASN A 52 8.25 4.31 -19.88
N ALA A 53 7.63 3.16 -20.12
CA ALA A 53 8.33 1.97 -20.58
C ALA A 53 8.80 2.07 -22.04
N ASN A 54 8.08 2.82 -22.88
CA ASN A 54 8.40 3.00 -24.30
C ASN A 54 9.66 3.85 -24.49
N ALA A 55 9.73 5.00 -23.82
CA ALA A 55 10.87 5.92 -23.90
C ALA A 55 11.99 5.60 -22.89
N VAL A 56 11.70 4.75 -21.90
CA VAL A 56 12.57 4.45 -20.76
C VAL A 56 12.97 5.75 -20.03
N THR A 57 11.96 6.55 -19.72
CA THR A 57 12.08 7.85 -19.04
C THR A 57 11.23 7.91 -17.78
N PHE A 58 11.59 8.81 -16.87
CA PHE A 58 10.96 8.98 -15.57
C PHE A 58 10.49 10.42 -15.36
N ALA A 59 9.35 10.58 -14.72
CA ALA A 59 8.87 11.88 -14.24
C ALA A 59 8.51 11.77 -12.75
N TYR A 60 8.62 12.89 -12.04
CA TYR A 60 8.21 12.99 -10.63
C TYR A 60 7.37 14.25 -10.42
N PRO A 61 6.06 14.23 -10.76
CA PRO A 61 5.15 15.30 -10.34
C PRO A 61 4.98 15.27 -8.81
N THR A 62 5.23 16.40 -8.16
CA THR A 62 4.92 16.64 -6.76
C THR A 62 3.41 16.71 -6.54
N LEU A 63 2.94 16.57 -5.30
CA LEU A 63 1.50 16.63 -4.99
C LEU A 63 0.80 17.88 -5.57
N PRO A 64 1.33 19.11 -5.45
CA PRO A 64 0.72 20.28 -6.10
C PRO A 64 0.66 20.17 -7.63
N GLU A 65 1.70 19.59 -8.25
CA GLU A 65 1.74 19.38 -9.71
C GLU A 65 0.72 18.31 -10.12
N MET A 66 0.61 17.20 -9.39
CA MET A 66 -0.40 16.17 -9.65
C MET A 66 -1.83 16.71 -9.63
N ILE A 67 -2.12 17.71 -8.79
CA ILE A 67 -3.46 18.32 -8.68
C ILE A 67 -3.75 19.29 -9.84
N LEU A 68 -2.71 19.89 -10.43
CA LEU A 68 -2.83 20.98 -11.39
C LEU A 68 -2.47 20.59 -12.83
N ASP A 69 -1.69 19.53 -13.01
CA ASP A 69 -1.12 19.15 -14.30
C ASP A 69 -2.15 18.42 -15.18
N SER A 70 -2.45 19.04 -16.32
CA SER A 70 -3.44 18.50 -17.26
C SER A 70 -2.99 17.23 -17.97
N VAL A 71 -1.69 17.01 -18.14
CA VAL A 71 -1.15 15.79 -18.77
C VAL A 71 -1.29 14.62 -17.81
N PHE A 72 -1.02 14.83 -16.52
CA PHE A 72 -1.25 13.83 -15.48
C PHE A 72 -2.72 13.43 -15.39
N HIS A 73 -3.65 14.41 -15.37
CA HIS A 73 -5.07 14.10 -15.45
C HIS A 73 -5.45 13.40 -16.77
N GLY A 74 -4.82 13.79 -17.88
CA GLY A 74 -4.96 13.12 -19.17
C GLY A 74 -4.54 11.64 -19.13
N LEU A 75 -3.48 11.30 -18.39
CA LEU A 75 -3.08 9.91 -18.18
C LEU A 75 -4.19 9.11 -17.49
N LEU A 76 -4.80 9.68 -16.44
CA LEU A 76 -5.87 9.02 -15.69
C LEU A 76 -7.19 8.94 -16.48
N GLY A 77 -7.41 9.84 -17.43
CA GLY A 77 -8.63 9.93 -18.24
C GLY A 77 -8.60 9.15 -19.56
N ARG A 78 -7.50 8.47 -19.90
CA ARG A 78 -7.34 7.81 -21.21
C ARG A 78 -8.01 6.43 -21.26
N GLU A 79 -8.34 5.93 -22.45
CA GLU A 79 -8.85 4.55 -22.63
C GLU A 79 -7.76 3.48 -22.45
N LYS A 80 -6.50 3.84 -22.73
CA LYS A 80 -5.35 2.95 -22.60
C LYS A 80 -5.08 2.61 -21.14
N GLN A 81 -4.82 1.33 -20.87
CA GLN A 81 -4.52 0.86 -19.52
C GLN A 81 -3.29 1.55 -18.91
N LEU A 82 -3.31 1.67 -17.59
CA LEU A 82 -2.21 2.11 -16.74
C LEU A 82 -1.80 0.96 -15.82
N PHE A 83 -0.56 1.00 -15.36
CA PHE A 83 -0.10 0.12 -14.28
C PHE A 83 0.09 0.96 -13.03
N ALA A 84 -0.38 0.48 -11.89
CA ALA A 84 -0.13 1.10 -10.60
C ALA A 84 0.50 0.07 -9.65
N VAL A 85 1.48 0.51 -8.87
CA VAL A 85 2.01 -0.32 -7.78
C VAL A 85 0.92 -0.60 -6.74
N SER A 86 0.04 0.38 -6.49
CA SER A 86 -1.20 0.22 -5.74
C SER A 86 -2.29 1.12 -6.33
N SER A 87 -3.31 0.52 -6.92
CA SER A 87 -4.43 1.24 -7.55
C SER A 87 -5.36 1.86 -6.51
N LYS A 88 -5.56 1.24 -5.35
CA LYS A 88 -6.39 1.79 -4.26
C LYS A 88 -5.91 3.16 -3.79
N ALA A 89 -4.60 3.29 -3.60
CA ALA A 89 -3.99 4.56 -3.19
C ALA A 89 -4.20 5.65 -4.25
N LEU A 90 -4.12 5.29 -5.54
CA LEU A 90 -4.39 6.20 -6.65
C LEU A 90 -5.87 6.63 -6.72
N TYR A 91 -6.82 5.70 -6.54
CA TYR A 91 -8.24 6.04 -6.44
C TYR A 91 -8.53 6.97 -5.26
N ARG A 92 -7.91 6.73 -4.10
CA ARG A 92 -8.07 7.61 -2.93
C ARG A 92 -7.57 9.02 -3.20
N PHE A 93 -6.37 9.16 -3.77
CA PHE A 93 -5.86 10.46 -4.20
C PHE A 93 -6.83 11.16 -5.14
N ALA A 94 -7.35 10.44 -6.14
CA ALA A 94 -8.28 11.01 -7.11
C ALA A 94 -9.61 11.45 -6.48
N LEU A 95 -10.17 10.65 -5.55
CA LEU A 95 -11.38 11.00 -4.79
C LEU A 95 -11.17 12.24 -3.89
N GLU A 96 -10.01 12.33 -3.22
CA GLU A 96 -9.67 13.45 -2.33
C GLU A 96 -9.51 14.78 -3.09
N HIS A 97 -9.19 14.72 -4.38
CA HIS A 97 -8.93 15.91 -5.22
C HIS A 97 -9.94 16.12 -6.36
N ASP A 98 -11.05 15.38 -6.38
CA ASP A 98 -12.10 15.45 -7.41
C ASP A 98 -11.57 15.25 -8.84
N ILE A 99 -10.64 14.29 -8.99
CA ILE A 99 -10.03 13.92 -10.27
C ILE A 99 -10.72 12.66 -10.79
N ALA A 100 -11.21 12.70 -12.04
CA ALA A 100 -11.84 11.53 -12.66
C ALA A 100 -10.78 10.55 -13.19
N ILE A 101 -10.92 9.27 -12.84
CA ILE A 101 -10.15 8.17 -13.44
C ILE A 101 -11.08 7.41 -14.40
N GLN A 102 -10.69 7.33 -15.66
CA GLN A 102 -11.38 6.54 -16.70
C GLN A 102 -10.50 5.39 -17.22
N ALA A 103 -9.19 5.51 -17.08
CA ALA A 103 -8.24 4.47 -17.46
C ALA A 103 -8.46 3.19 -16.65
N GLY A 104 -8.41 2.04 -17.32
CA GLY A 104 -8.27 0.76 -16.63
C GLY A 104 -6.90 0.71 -15.95
N ILE A 105 -6.87 0.38 -14.66
CA ILE A 105 -5.63 0.31 -13.88
C ILE A 105 -5.36 -1.14 -13.52
N GLU A 106 -4.19 -1.62 -13.89
CA GLU A 106 -3.62 -2.89 -13.45
C GLU A 106 -2.87 -2.69 -12.13
N ASP A 107 -3.09 -3.54 -11.13
CA ASP A 107 -2.57 -3.41 -9.77
C ASP A 107 -1.53 -4.49 -9.45
N ILE A 108 -0.28 -4.07 -9.32
CA ILE A 108 0.88 -4.96 -9.16
C ILE A 108 0.89 -5.61 -7.77
N LEU A 109 0.63 -4.83 -6.71
CA LEU A 109 0.62 -5.35 -5.35
C LEU A 109 -0.57 -6.30 -5.13
N LEU A 110 -1.73 -5.98 -5.68
CA LEU A 110 -2.91 -6.84 -5.59
C LEU A 110 -2.69 -8.16 -6.32
N LEU A 111 -2.14 -8.12 -7.53
CA LEU A 111 -1.83 -9.33 -8.28
C LEU A 111 -0.83 -10.22 -7.54
N ALA A 112 0.20 -9.62 -6.92
CA ALA A 112 1.13 -10.34 -6.07
C ALA A 112 0.46 -10.93 -4.83
N PHE A 113 -0.44 -10.19 -4.18
CA PHE A 113 -1.21 -10.67 -3.02
C PHE A 113 -2.08 -11.89 -3.37
N ILE A 114 -2.75 -11.88 -4.53
CA ILE A 114 -3.57 -13.01 -4.97
C ILE A 114 -2.72 -14.26 -5.18
N ILE A 115 -1.52 -14.10 -5.74
CA ILE A 115 -0.56 -15.19 -5.95
C ILE A 115 0.02 -15.69 -4.62
N ASN A 116 0.38 -14.79 -3.72
CA ASN A 116 0.92 -15.08 -2.39
C ASN A 116 0.29 -14.15 -1.35
N PRO A 117 -0.72 -14.63 -0.58
CA PRO A 117 -1.43 -13.82 0.41
C PRO A 117 -0.56 -13.29 1.56
N SER A 118 0.69 -13.74 1.69
CA SER A 118 1.65 -13.17 2.65
C SER A 118 2.10 -11.76 2.24
N VAL A 119 2.12 -11.49 0.92
CA VAL A 119 2.52 -10.21 0.30
C VAL A 119 1.40 -9.19 0.45
N THR A 120 1.37 -8.53 1.61
CA THR A 120 0.28 -7.63 2.03
C THR A 120 0.67 -6.16 1.99
N THR A 121 1.96 -5.86 1.83
CA THR A 121 2.49 -4.49 1.78
C THR A 121 3.53 -4.37 0.68
N PHE A 122 3.87 -3.14 0.32
CA PHE A 122 4.90 -2.88 -0.67
C PHE A 122 6.30 -3.34 -0.22
N GLU A 123 6.59 -3.27 1.08
CA GLU A 123 7.83 -3.80 1.66
C GLU A 123 7.93 -5.31 1.44
N LYS A 124 6.86 -6.05 1.75
CA LYS A 124 6.83 -7.50 1.54
C LYS A 124 6.90 -7.87 0.06
N LEU A 125 6.36 -7.05 -0.83
CA LEU A 125 6.51 -7.23 -2.27
C LEU A 125 7.99 -7.12 -2.68
N LYS A 126 8.71 -6.11 -2.15
CA LYS A 126 10.14 -5.97 -2.40
C LYS A 126 10.96 -7.11 -1.79
N ASP A 127 10.58 -7.60 -0.60
CA ASP A 127 11.21 -8.76 0.04
C ASP A 127 11.04 -10.02 -0.81
N GLU A 128 9.79 -10.36 -1.17
CA GLU A 128 9.45 -11.58 -1.92
C GLU A 128 10.11 -11.63 -3.29
N TYR A 129 10.12 -10.50 -4.01
CA TYR A 129 10.59 -10.42 -5.39
C TYR A 129 11.96 -9.75 -5.53
N ASN A 130 12.69 -9.60 -4.43
CA ASN A 130 14.04 -9.07 -4.36
C ASN A 130 14.21 -7.73 -5.12
N ALA A 131 13.29 -6.79 -4.87
CA ALA A 131 13.28 -5.47 -5.50
C ALA A 131 13.91 -4.39 -4.60
N TRP A 132 14.98 -4.77 -3.88
CA TRP A 132 15.73 -3.87 -3.02
C TRP A 132 16.95 -3.30 -3.76
N TYR A 133 16.86 -2.01 -4.09
CA TYR A 133 17.89 -1.27 -4.83
C TYR A 133 18.77 -0.44 -3.89
N LEU A 134 19.51 -1.12 -3.01
CA LEU A 134 20.30 -0.48 -1.94
C LEU A 134 21.51 0.34 -2.44
N ASN A 135 21.93 0.12 -3.68
CA ASN A 135 23.04 0.85 -4.33
C ASN A 135 22.63 2.23 -4.87
N TYR A 136 21.33 2.54 -4.83
CA TYR A 136 20.78 3.82 -5.25
C TYR A 136 20.26 4.60 -4.05
N GLU A 137 20.22 5.93 -4.17
CA GLU A 137 19.71 6.83 -3.14
C GLU A 137 18.72 7.82 -3.74
N GLY A 138 17.79 8.32 -2.91
CA GLY A 138 16.79 9.30 -3.32
C GLY A 138 15.94 8.83 -4.50
N LEU A 139 15.68 9.73 -5.45
CA LEU A 139 14.83 9.44 -6.61
C LEU A 139 15.37 8.33 -7.51
N GLU A 140 16.69 8.15 -7.61
CA GLU A 140 17.27 7.06 -8.42
C GLU A 140 16.84 5.68 -7.88
N GLN A 141 16.71 5.54 -6.55
CA GLN A 141 16.23 4.30 -5.96
C GLN A 141 14.76 4.06 -6.33
N THR A 142 13.95 5.11 -6.27
CA THR A 142 12.54 5.06 -6.66
C THR A 142 12.36 4.70 -8.14
N PHE A 143 13.22 5.23 -9.02
CA PHE A 143 13.25 4.90 -10.46
C PHE A 143 13.63 3.45 -10.73
N ALA A 144 14.65 2.93 -10.04
CA ALA A 144 15.03 1.53 -10.14
C ALA A 144 13.87 0.61 -9.72
N ILE A 145 13.21 0.94 -8.60
CA ILE A 145 12.08 0.18 -8.07
C ILE A 145 10.90 0.18 -9.03
N ILE A 146 10.42 1.34 -9.50
CA ILE A 146 9.24 1.40 -10.37
C ILE A 146 9.48 0.70 -11.73
N LYS A 147 10.70 0.81 -12.27
CA LYS A 147 11.09 0.06 -13.48
C LYS A 147 11.02 -1.44 -13.24
N ARG A 148 11.46 -1.92 -12.07
CA ARG A 148 11.30 -3.33 -11.68
C ARG A 148 9.85 -3.73 -11.49
N MET A 149 9.02 -2.87 -10.90
CA MET A 149 7.60 -3.13 -10.74
C MET A 149 6.91 -3.33 -12.09
N HIS A 150 7.24 -2.49 -13.08
CA HIS A 150 6.73 -2.63 -14.44
C HIS A 150 7.07 -4.00 -15.05
N THR A 151 8.32 -4.46 -14.95
CA THR A 151 8.70 -5.78 -15.48
C THR A 151 8.10 -6.93 -14.67
N LEU A 152 8.06 -6.78 -13.35
CA LEU A 152 7.49 -7.76 -12.42
C LEU A 152 6.02 -8.03 -12.72
N TYR A 153 5.24 -7.02 -13.10
CA TYR A 153 3.84 -7.21 -13.48
C TYR A 153 3.66 -8.30 -14.53
N SER A 154 4.51 -8.33 -15.56
CA SER A 154 4.42 -9.34 -16.62
C SER A 154 4.69 -10.75 -16.10
N GLU A 155 5.69 -10.90 -15.21
CA GLU A 155 6.03 -12.17 -14.55
C GLU A 155 4.88 -12.65 -13.65
N LEU A 156 4.28 -11.74 -12.88
CA LEU A 156 3.13 -12.03 -12.03
C LEU A 156 1.91 -12.43 -12.85
N LYS A 157 1.62 -11.72 -13.95
CA LYS A 157 0.47 -12.02 -14.81
C LYS A 157 0.60 -13.40 -15.44
N GLU A 158 1.78 -13.76 -15.93
CA GLU A 158 2.05 -15.11 -16.46
C GLU A 158 1.84 -16.18 -15.37
N LYS A 159 2.35 -15.93 -14.16
CA LYS A 159 2.17 -16.83 -13.02
C LYS A 159 0.69 -16.97 -12.62
N ALA A 160 -0.05 -15.88 -12.53
CA ALA A 160 -1.47 -15.89 -12.21
C ALA A 160 -2.30 -16.64 -13.28
N MET A 161 -1.94 -16.52 -14.56
CA MET A 161 -2.58 -17.31 -15.62
C MET A 161 -2.31 -18.81 -15.46
N LYS A 162 -1.06 -19.19 -15.16
CA LYS A 162 -0.67 -20.59 -14.93
C LYS A 162 -1.35 -21.20 -13.70
N ASP A 163 -1.51 -20.40 -12.65
CA ASP A 163 -2.13 -20.82 -11.40
C ASP A 163 -3.68 -20.68 -11.43
N GLU A 164 -4.27 -20.34 -12.59
CA GLU A 164 -5.71 -20.14 -12.81
C GLU A 164 -6.35 -19.04 -11.93
N LEU A 165 -5.55 -18.07 -11.50
CA LEU A 165 -5.95 -16.97 -10.61
C LEU A 165 -6.41 -15.70 -11.35
N ILE A 166 -6.20 -15.63 -12.66
CA ILE A 166 -6.44 -14.40 -13.44
C ILE A 166 -7.90 -13.95 -13.41
N ALA A 167 -8.87 -14.88 -13.41
CA ALA A 167 -10.29 -14.54 -13.33
C ALA A 167 -10.66 -13.95 -11.97
N ILE A 168 -10.03 -14.41 -10.88
CA ILE A 168 -10.23 -13.82 -9.54
C ILE A 168 -9.70 -12.39 -9.52
N TYR A 169 -8.52 -12.16 -10.11
CA TYR A 169 -7.94 -10.84 -10.22
C TYR A 169 -8.81 -9.89 -11.07
N ASP A 170 -9.14 -10.26 -12.31
CA ASP A 170 -9.84 -9.39 -13.26
C ASP A 170 -11.33 -9.19 -12.91
N ASP A 171 -12.03 -10.26 -12.51
CA ASP A 171 -13.50 -10.21 -12.37
C ASP A 171 -13.97 -9.88 -10.96
N ILE A 172 -13.11 -10.03 -9.94
CA ILE A 172 -13.49 -9.86 -8.52
C ILE A 172 -12.65 -8.79 -7.84
N GLU A 173 -11.34 -8.99 -7.75
CA GLU A 173 -10.48 -8.17 -6.89
C GLU A 173 -10.25 -6.78 -7.49
N LEU A 174 -9.96 -6.68 -8.79
CA LEU A 174 -9.68 -5.40 -9.44
C LEU A 174 -10.90 -4.44 -9.44
N PRO A 175 -12.14 -4.88 -9.77
CA PRO A 175 -13.32 -4.04 -9.65
C PRO A 175 -13.65 -3.65 -8.19
N LEU A 176 -13.35 -4.54 -7.23
CA LEU A 176 -13.61 -4.30 -5.81
C LEU A 176 -12.72 -3.19 -5.24
N VAL A 177 -11.51 -3.01 -5.76
CA VAL A 177 -10.56 -2.00 -5.25
C VAL A 177 -11.14 -0.58 -5.28
N MET A 178 -11.82 -0.21 -6.37
CA MET A 178 -12.47 1.11 -6.50
C MET A 178 -13.58 1.27 -5.45
N VAL A 179 -14.42 0.25 -5.27
CA VAL A 179 -15.50 0.26 -4.26
C VAL A 179 -14.94 0.42 -2.85
N LEU A 180 -13.82 -0.26 -2.55
CA LEU A 180 -13.15 -0.13 -1.26
C LEU A 180 -12.54 1.26 -1.05
N ALA A 181 -11.94 1.85 -2.09
CA ALA A 181 -11.43 3.22 -2.03
C ALA A 181 -12.56 4.22 -1.73
N GLU A 182 -13.72 4.08 -2.37
CA GLU A 182 -14.91 4.90 -2.09
C GLU A 182 -15.44 4.70 -0.67
N CYS A 183 -15.53 3.45 -0.20
CA CYS A 183 -15.93 3.15 1.18
C CYS A 183 -14.99 3.81 2.20
N GLU A 184 -13.67 3.72 1.97
CA GLU A 184 -12.66 4.33 2.83
C GLU A 184 -12.75 5.86 2.83
N PHE A 185 -13.00 6.47 1.65
CA PHE A 185 -13.13 7.91 1.50
C PHE A 185 -14.39 8.47 2.17
N LEU A 186 -15.54 7.81 1.96
CA LEU A 186 -16.81 8.21 2.58
C LEU A 186 -16.79 8.04 4.10
N GLY A 187 -16.07 7.02 4.58
CA GLY A 187 -16.00 6.67 5.99
C GLY A 187 -17.34 6.17 6.54
N ILE A 188 -17.41 6.11 7.88
CA ILE A 188 -18.60 5.64 8.61
C ILE A 188 -19.03 6.74 9.57
N ASN A 189 -20.29 7.14 9.50
CA ASN A 189 -20.86 8.08 10.46
C ASN A 189 -21.07 7.38 11.81
N VAL A 190 -20.54 7.97 12.88
CA VAL A 190 -20.65 7.44 14.24
C VAL A 190 -21.38 8.42 15.15
N ASP A 191 -22.32 7.90 15.95
CA ASP A 191 -22.96 8.68 17.01
C ASP A 191 -22.07 8.70 18.26
N ARG A 192 -21.45 9.85 18.49
CA ARG A 192 -20.57 10.06 19.63
C ARG A 192 -21.28 9.86 20.97
N SER A 193 -22.54 10.24 21.09
CA SER A 193 -23.28 10.11 22.35
C SER A 193 -23.50 8.65 22.73
N ILE A 194 -23.81 7.80 21.74
CA ILE A 194 -23.93 6.36 21.94
C ILE A 194 -22.58 5.76 22.34
N LEU A 195 -21.49 6.20 21.70
CA LEU A 195 -20.14 5.73 22.05
C LEU A 195 -19.74 6.14 23.47
N ASP A 196 -20.05 7.37 23.89
CA ASP A 196 -19.79 7.87 25.24
C ASP A 196 -20.61 7.08 26.29
N ASP A 197 -21.89 6.81 26.01
CA ASP A 197 -22.75 5.97 26.85
C ASP A 197 -22.22 4.54 26.99
N VAL A 198 -21.75 3.94 25.89
CA VAL A 198 -21.15 2.60 25.90
C VAL A 198 -19.84 2.62 26.68
N ALA A 199 -19.01 3.65 26.51
CA ALA A 199 -17.77 3.82 27.25
C ALA A 199 -18.03 3.93 28.76
N GLU A 200 -19.00 4.74 29.18
CA GLU A 200 -19.34 4.90 30.60
C GLU A 200 -19.88 3.60 31.19
N LYS A 201 -20.84 2.94 30.53
CA LYS A 201 -21.39 1.65 30.98
C LYS A 201 -20.31 0.57 31.08
N THR A 202 -19.37 0.57 30.14
CA THR A 202 -18.24 -0.38 30.14
C THR A 202 -17.29 -0.08 31.28
N LYS A 203 -16.96 1.20 31.50
CA LYS A 203 -16.11 1.63 32.61
C LYS A 203 -16.72 1.27 33.96
N SER A 204 -17.99 1.57 34.21
CA SER A 204 -18.64 1.20 35.48
C SER A 204 -18.65 -0.32 35.72
N LYS A 205 -18.79 -1.13 34.66
CA LYS A 205 -18.69 -2.59 34.77
C LYS A 205 -17.26 -3.03 35.10
N ILE A 206 -16.26 -2.45 34.44
CA ILE A 206 -14.84 -2.73 34.70
C ILE A 206 -14.51 -2.38 36.16
N ASP A 207 -14.88 -1.20 36.63
CA ASP A 207 -14.59 -0.74 38.00
C ASP A 207 -15.24 -1.69 39.04
N ARG A 208 -16.51 -2.06 38.83
CA ARG A 208 -17.21 -3.01 39.71
C ARG A 208 -16.54 -4.38 39.73
N LEU A 209 -16.19 -4.91 38.57
CA LEU A 209 -15.54 -6.23 38.46
C LEU A 209 -14.12 -6.20 39.05
N THR A 210 -13.41 -5.10 38.86
CA THR A 210 -12.07 -4.89 39.42
C THR A 210 -12.11 -4.91 40.94
N GLN A 211 -13.06 -4.19 41.55
CA GLN A 211 -13.24 -4.23 42.99
C GLN A 211 -13.59 -5.64 43.49
N LEU A 212 -14.50 -6.34 42.79
CA LEU A 212 -14.84 -7.72 43.15
C LEU A 212 -13.63 -8.64 43.08
N ILE A 213 -12.75 -8.48 42.09
CA ILE A 213 -11.51 -9.26 41.98
C ILE A 213 -10.58 -8.96 43.16
N TYR A 214 -10.41 -7.70 43.55
CA TYR A 214 -9.59 -7.33 44.71
C TYR A 214 -10.16 -7.85 46.02
N ASP A 215 -11.48 -7.79 46.18
CA ASP A 215 -12.17 -8.28 47.38
C ASP A 215 -12.02 -9.81 47.53
N GLU A 216 -12.13 -10.56 46.43
CA GLU A 216 -11.97 -12.02 46.41
C GLU A 216 -10.48 -12.45 46.53
N ALA A 217 -9.55 -11.66 45.97
CA ALA A 217 -8.11 -11.91 46.08
C ALA A 217 -7.54 -11.49 47.45
N GLY A 218 -8.19 -10.57 48.15
CA GLY A 218 -7.74 -10.01 49.42
C GLY A 218 -6.63 -8.95 49.30
N GLU A 219 -6.22 -8.60 48.08
CA GLU A 219 -5.24 -7.54 47.81
C GLU A 219 -5.48 -6.89 46.44
N GLU A 220 -4.99 -5.65 46.30
CA GLU A 220 -4.95 -4.98 45.01
C GLU A 220 -3.70 -5.38 44.22
N PHE A 221 -3.87 -5.71 42.94
CA PHE A 221 -2.78 -6.01 42.03
C PHE A 221 -3.14 -5.56 40.62
N ASN A 222 -2.16 -5.49 39.72
CA ASN A 222 -2.43 -5.16 38.32
C ASN A 222 -3.04 -6.38 37.60
N ILE A 223 -4.36 -6.37 37.46
CA ILE A 223 -5.14 -7.41 36.77
C ILE A 223 -4.66 -7.62 35.32
N ASN A 224 -4.16 -6.57 34.66
CA ASN A 224 -3.64 -6.65 33.30
C ASN A 224 -2.22 -7.21 33.21
N SER A 225 -1.58 -7.53 34.35
CA SER A 225 -0.25 -8.15 34.40
C SER A 225 -0.38 -9.66 34.55
N PRO A 226 -0.07 -10.47 33.50
CA PRO A 226 -0.16 -11.93 33.59
C PRO A 226 0.68 -12.50 34.73
N LYS A 227 1.81 -11.85 35.05
CA LYS A 227 2.69 -12.25 36.15
C LYS A 227 1.99 -12.10 37.51
N GLN A 228 1.45 -10.92 37.80
CA GLN A 228 0.80 -10.66 39.10
C GLN A 228 -0.49 -11.47 39.26
N LEU A 229 -1.28 -11.58 38.18
CA LEU A 229 -2.45 -12.45 38.18
C LEU A 229 -2.09 -13.91 38.47
N SER A 230 -0.96 -14.40 37.94
CA SER A 230 -0.49 -15.77 38.21
C SER A 230 -0.03 -15.96 39.65
N GLU A 231 0.52 -14.94 40.29
CA GLU A 231 0.94 -15.01 41.71
C GLU A 231 -0.26 -15.09 42.66
N VAL A 232 -1.38 -14.46 42.32
CA VAL A 232 -2.63 -14.43 43.13
C VAL A 232 -3.47 -15.71 42.98
N LEU A 233 -3.38 -16.42 41.86
CA LEU A 233 -4.21 -17.60 41.56
C LEU A 233 -3.64 -18.95 42.06
N VAL A 234 -2.49 -18.95 42.73
CA VAL A 234 -1.77 -20.14 43.23
C VAL A 234 -2.18 -20.47 44.66
#